data_AF-A0A9P7FL17-F1
#
_entry.id   AF-A0A9P7FL17-F1
#
_cell.length_a   1.000
_cell.length_b   1.000
_cell.length_c   1.000
_cell.angle_alpha   90.00
_cell.angle_beta   90.00
_cell.angle_gamma   90.00
#
_symmetry.space_group_name_H-M   'P 1'
#
loop_
_entity.id
_entity.type
_entity.pdbx_description
1 polymer ?
#
loop_
_entity_poly.entity_id
_entity_poly.type
_entity_poly.pdbx_seq_one_letter_code
_entity_poly.pdbx_strand_id
1 'polypeptide(L)'
;MPPLLLLDITEATYLQPPLDSILSMTDLIAHRAIALQKHSADLARLHSAVYTTRLKAARGFKLKHARTIHDFNFECGDLVLMRNMAIEKSLDRKMKPRYLGPLIVVSRNKGGAYIICELHRAVLHRPIAAFRLFPYFACQNIPLPTSVLDIDTKRLREMEADTTPDDEALPIDFEPEEDENPEAEEDN
;
A
#
# COMPACT_ATOMS: atom_id res chain seq x y z
N MET A 1 -20.95 -14.50 28.22
CA MET A 1 -19.49 -14.29 28.19
C MET A 1 -18.89 -15.29 27.23
N PRO A 2 -18.09 -14.87 26.24
CA PRO A 2 -17.31 -15.82 25.46
C PRO A 2 -16.24 -16.46 26.35
N PRO A 3 -15.89 -17.74 26.17
CA PRO A 3 -14.81 -18.36 26.92
C PRO A 3 -13.49 -17.65 26.57
N LEU A 4 -12.76 -17.22 27.60
CA LEU A 4 -11.42 -16.67 27.45
C LEU A 4 -10.51 -17.82 27.00
N LEU A 5 -10.02 -17.76 25.76
CA LEU A 5 -9.01 -18.66 25.26
C LEU A 5 -7.78 -18.50 26.16
N LEU A 6 -7.43 -19.55 26.90
CA LEU A 6 -6.50 -19.48 28.04
C LEU A 6 -5.07 -19.06 27.63
N LEU A 7 -4.75 -19.03 26.33
CA LEU A 7 -3.54 -18.49 25.72
C LEU A 7 -3.88 -18.02 24.29
N ASP A 8 -3.58 -16.78 23.93
CA ASP A 8 -3.66 -16.31 22.53
C ASP A 8 -2.56 -16.97 21.67
N ILE A 9 -2.77 -17.11 20.36
CA ILE A 9 -1.78 -17.67 19.42
C ILE A 9 -0.47 -16.89 19.48
N THR A 10 -0.56 -15.56 19.62
CA THR A 10 0.62 -14.71 19.73
C THR A 10 1.38 -15.01 21.02
N GLU A 11 0.68 -15.09 22.15
CA GLU A 11 1.26 -15.43 23.45
C GLU A 11 1.90 -16.82 23.44
N ALA A 12 1.23 -17.83 22.88
CA ALA A 12 1.74 -19.19 22.78
C ALA A 12 3.02 -19.28 21.94
N THR A 13 3.11 -18.47 20.88
CA THR A 13 4.26 -18.47 19.97
C THR A 13 5.49 -17.81 20.60
N TYR A 14 5.29 -16.73 21.35
CA TYR A 14 6.40 -15.91 21.80
C TYR A 14 6.84 -16.19 23.25
N LEU A 15 5.92 -16.59 24.14
CA LEU A 15 6.24 -16.79 25.57
C LEU A 15 7.16 -17.99 25.82
N GLN A 16 7.17 -18.97 24.91
CA GLN A 16 8.05 -20.12 25.02
C GLN A 16 9.30 -19.91 24.15
N PRO A 17 10.50 -20.23 24.67
CA PRO A 17 11.69 -20.24 23.83
C PRO A 17 11.54 -21.28 22.71
N PRO A 18 12.24 -21.09 21.57
CA PRO A 18 12.28 -22.09 20.50
C PRO A 18 12.66 -23.47 21.04
N LEU A 19 11.99 -24.51 20.54
CA LEU A 19 12.32 -25.88 20.90
C LEU A 19 13.46 -26.37 20.01
N ASP A 20 14.64 -26.58 20.60
CA ASP A 20 15.81 -27.12 19.89
C ASP A 20 15.79 -28.66 19.83
N SER A 21 15.06 -29.31 20.76
CA SER A 21 14.92 -30.76 20.86
C SER A 21 13.61 -31.16 21.53
N ILE A 22 13.30 -32.46 21.52
CA ILE A 22 12.18 -33.01 22.31
C ILE A 22 12.50 -32.81 23.81
N LEU A 23 11.60 -32.15 24.53
CA LEU A 23 11.74 -31.84 25.95
C LEU A 23 11.40 -33.05 26.83
N SER A 24 12.08 -33.17 27.98
CA SER A 24 11.62 -34.04 29.07
C SER A 24 10.28 -33.55 29.62
N MET A 25 9.50 -34.44 30.23
CA MET A 25 8.23 -34.10 30.89
C MET A 25 8.41 -32.99 31.93
N THR A 26 9.51 -33.02 32.69
CA THR A 26 9.85 -31.99 33.69
C THR A 26 10.05 -30.62 33.06
N ASP A 27 10.81 -30.56 31.97
CA ASP A 27 11.16 -29.31 31.30
C ASP A 27 9.93 -28.72 30.59
N LEU A 28 9.07 -29.58 30.03
CA LEU A 28 7.81 -29.19 29.45
C LEU A 28 6.88 -28.54 30.50
N ILE A 29 6.78 -29.13 31.69
CA ILE A 29 5.98 -28.57 32.79
C ILE A 29 6.57 -27.24 33.24
N ALA A 30 7.89 -27.13 33.38
CA ALA A 30 8.56 -25.89 33.75
C ALA A 30 8.31 -24.77 32.72
N HIS A 31 8.46 -25.05 31.42
CA HIS A 31 8.20 -24.09 30.34
C HIS A 31 6.74 -23.63 30.32
N ARG A 32 5.79 -24.55 30.56
CA ARG A 32 4.37 -24.21 30.64
C ARG A 32 4.04 -23.37 31.88
N ALA A 33 4.64 -23.68 33.03
CA ALA A 33 4.48 -22.91 34.25
C ALA A 33 5.00 -21.46 34.07
N ILE A 34 6.17 -21.29 33.46
CA ILE A 34 6.73 -19.98 33.13
C ILE A 34 5.80 -19.20 32.17
N ALA A 35 5.31 -19.86 31.12
CA ALA A 35 4.38 -19.23 30.17
C ALA A 35 3.07 -18.80 30.84
N LEU A 36 2.52 -19.63 31.75
CA LEU A 36 1.30 -19.31 32.51
C LEU A 36 1.52 -18.18 33.52
N GLN A 37 2.72 -18.05 34.07
CA GLN A 37 3.04 -17.00 35.06
C GLN A 37 2.98 -15.58 34.44
N LYS A 38 3.17 -15.45 33.12
CA LYS A 38 3.09 -14.18 32.37
C LYS A 38 3.83 -13.02 33.06
N HIS A 39 5.03 -13.29 33.57
CA HIS A 39 5.77 -12.32 34.37
C HIS A 39 6.12 -11.07 33.54
N SER A 40 5.86 -9.89 34.10
CA SER A 40 5.97 -8.61 33.36
C SER A 40 7.39 -8.33 32.86
N ALA A 41 8.42 -8.74 33.61
CA ALA A 41 9.81 -8.59 33.20
C ALA A 41 10.16 -9.46 31.96
N ASP A 42 9.61 -10.67 31.88
CA ASP A 42 9.83 -11.55 30.74
C ASP A 42 9.11 -11.05 29.49
N LEU A 43 7.88 -10.55 29.66
CA LEU A 43 7.13 -9.89 28.58
C LEU A 43 7.87 -8.67 28.03
N ALA A 44 8.42 -7.82 28.90
CA ALA A 44 9.19 -6.65 28.48
C ALA A 44 10.46 -7.06 27.71
N ARG A 45 11.18 -8.08 28.21
CA ARG A 45 12.36 -8.64 27.54
C ARG A 45 12.01 -9.19 26.16
N LEU A 46 10.97 -10.00 26.08
CA LEU A 46 10.48 -10.59 24.83
C LEU A 46 10.09 -9.51 23.83
N HIS A 47 9.31 -8.52 24.27
CA HIS A 47 8.88 -7.41 23.42
C HIS A 47 10.09 -6.67 22.83
N SER A 48 11.10 -6.38 23.66
CA SER A 48 12.35 -5.75 23.19
C SER A 48 13.12 -6.62 22.18
N ALA A 49 13.18 -7.93 22.39
CA ALA A 49 13.85 -8.87 21.50
C ALA A 49 13.13 -8.99 20.14
N VAL A 50 11.81 -9.11 20.15
CA VAL A 50 10.99 -9.15 18.92
C VAL A 50 11.10 -7.82 18.18
N TYR A 51 11.02 -6.69 18.88
CA TYR A 51 11.14 -5.36 18.28
C TYR A 51 12.49 -5.16 17.60
N THR A 52 13.59 -5.48 18.28
CA THR A 52 14.94 -5.38 17.70
C THR A 52 15.13 -6.31 16.52
N THR A 53 14.58 -7.53 16.57
CA THR A 53 14.60 -8.48 15.46
C THR A 53 13.80 -7.97 14.26
N ARG A 54 12.61 -7.41 14.48
CA ARG A 54 11.80 -6.77 13.42
C ARG A 54 12.54 -5.59 12.78
N LEU A 55 13.21 -4.75 13.57
CA LEU A 55 14.04 -3.65 13.05
C LEU A 55 15.20 -4.16 12.20
N LYS A 56 15.91 -5.20 12.66
CA LYS A 56 16.99 -5.84 11.89
C LYS A 56 16.47 -6.44 10.58
N ALA A 57 15.34 -7.14 10.63
CA ALA A 57 14.70 -7.72 9.46
C ALA A 57 14.26 -6.63 8.46
N ALA A 58 13.66 -5.53 8.93
CA ALA A 58 13.27 -4.40 8.10
C ALA A 58 14.48 -3.74 7.42
N ARG A 59 15.60 -3.54 8.14
CA ARG A 59 16.85 -3.04 7.56
C ARG A 59 17.43 -4.01 6.52
N GLY A 60 17.47 -5.30 6.84
CA GLY A 60 17.92 -6.33 5.91
C GLY A 60 17.05 -6.42 4.65
N PHE A 61 15.74 -6.22 4.80
CA PHE A 61 14.80 -6.18 3.68
C PHE A 61 15.07 -5.00 2.76
N LYS A 62 15.27 -3.78 3.31
CA LYS A 62 15.63 -2.59 2.54
C LYS A 62 16.94 -2.79 1.75
N LEU A 63 17.97 -3.36 2.39
CA LEU A 63 19.25 -3.64 1.73
C LEU A 63 19.11 -4.64 0.59
N LYS A 64 18.38 -5.75 0.80
CA LYS A 64 18.16 -6.78 -0.22
C LYS A 64 17.35 -6.26 -1.41
N HIS A 65 16.40 -5.35 -1.17
CA HIS A 65 15.48 -4.82 -2.18
C HIS A 65 15.81 -3.38 -2.58
N ALA A 66 17.04 -2.90 -2.36
CA ALA A 66 17.43 -1.53 -2.66
C ALA A 66 17.28 -1.17 -4.15
N ARG A 67 17.28 -2.16 -5.05
CA ARG A 67 17.05 -1.99 -6.50
C ARG A 67 15.58 -1.91 -6.92
N THR A 68 14.67 -2.32 -6.04
CA THR A 68 13.24 -2.42 -6.34
C THR A 68 12.44 -1.36 -5.59
N ILE A 69 12.83 -1.09 -4.35
CA ILE A 69 12.20 -0.08 -3.51
C ILE A 69 12.86 1.25 -3.83
N HIS A 70 12.25 1.99 -4.75
CA HIS A 70 12.58 3.39 -5.00
C HIS A 70 11.61 4.28 -4.24
N ASP A 71 12.16 5.22 -3.47
CA ASP A 71 11.38 6.27 -2.83
C ASP A 71 11.49 7.52 -3.71
N PHE A 72 10.38 7.85 -4.38
CA PHE A 72 10.31 9.02 -5.24
C PHE A 72 9.75 10.20 -4.44
N ASN A 73 10.50 11.30 -4.41
CA ASN A 73 10.03 12.56 -3.84
C ASN A 73 9.60 13.47 -5.00
N PHE A 74 8.30 13.56 -5.24
CA PHE A 74 7.73 14.40 -6.29
C PHE A 74 7.40 15.79 -5.74
N GLU A 75 7.72 16.80 -6.52
CA GLU A 75 7.40 18.19 -6.21
C GLU A 75 6.10 18.61 -6.90
N CYS A 76 5.54 19.75 -6.47
CA CYS A 76 4.38 20.35 -7.14
C CYS A 76 4.72 20.64 -8.61
N GLY A 77 3.92 20.13 -9.52
CA GLY A 77 4.10 20.27 -10.96
C GLY A 77 4.72 19.07 -11.66
N ASP A 78 5.25 18.10 -10.92
CA ASP A 78 5.86 16.91 -11.52
C ASP A 78 4.83 16.05 -12.22
N LEU A 79 5.23 15.53 -13.39
CA LEU A 79 4.44 14.56 -14.14
C LEU A 79 4.70 13.14 -13.62
N VAL A 80 3.64 12.42 -13.32
CA VAL A 80 3.66 11.07 -12.74
C VAL A 80 2.72 10.13 -13.46
N LEU A 81 3.06 8.85 -13.49
CA LEU A 81 2.19 7.75 -13.87
C LEU A 81 1.61 7.12 -12.61
N MET A 82 0.30 6.87 -12.60
CA MET A 82 -0.35 6.15 -11.52
C MET A 82 -0.53 4.69 -11.87
N ARG A 83 -0.02 3.80 -11.03
CA ARG A 83 -0.22 2.35 -11.14
C ARG A 83 -1.65 1.97 -10.77
N ASN A 84 -2.30 1.20 -11.65
CA ASN A 84 -3.62 0.64 -11.38
C ASN A 84 -3.49 -0.69 -10.63
N MET A 85 -3.73 -0.63 -9.32
CA MET A 85 -3.63 -1.79 -8.42
C MET A 85 -4.69 -2.87 -8.70
N ALA A 86 -5.87 -2.47 -9.20
CA ALA A 86 -6.96 -3.40 -9.54
C ALA A 86 -6.53 -4.32 -10.69
N ILE A 87 -5.99 -3.70 -11.75
CA ILE A 87 -5.49 -4.41 -12.93
C ILE A 87 -4.30 -5.28 -12.55
N GLU A 88 -3.37 -4.78 -11.73
CA GLU A 88 -2.18 -5.55 -11.36
C GLU A 88 -2.51 -6.84 -10.60
N LYS A 89 -3.53 -6.80 -9.73
CA LYS A 89 -4.02 -7.95 -8.96
C LYS A 89 -4.94 -8.88 -9.76
N SER A 90 -5.46 -8.44 -10.90
CA SER A 90 -6.33 -9.26 -11.75
C SER A 90 -5.57 -10.38 -12.49
N LEU A 91 -6.29 -11.45 -12.83
CA LEU A 91 -5.74 -12.57 -13.60
C LEU A 91 -5.46 -12.18 -15.06
N ASP A 92 -6.30 -11.32 -15.65
CA ASP A 92 -6.21 -10.88 -17.05
C ASP A 92 -5.30 -9.67 -17.27
N ARG A 93 -4.44 -9.36 -16.29
CA ARG A 93 -3.55 -8.18 -16.29
C ARG A 93 -2.59 -8.08 -17.47
N LYS A 94 -2.40 -9.16 -18.23
CA LYS A 94 -1.47 -9.18 -19.37
C LYS A 94 -1.95 -8.28 -20.50
N MET A 95 -3.27 -8.16 -20.68
CA MET A 95 -3.88 -7.42 -21.78
C MET A 95 -4.38 -6.02 -21.39
N LYS A 96 -4.34 -5.66 -20.10
CA LYS A 96 -4.90 -4.41 -19.59
C LYS A 96 -3.80 -3.35 -19.33
N PRO A 97 -4.10 -2.05 -19.51
CA PRO A 97 -3.14 -0.98 -19.25
C PRO A 97 -2.80 -0.91 -17.76
N ARG A 98 -1.50 -0.99 -17.42
CA ARG A 98 -1.04 -1.07 -16.02
C ARG A 98 -0.90 0.29 -15.34
N TYR A 99 -0.66 1.32 -16.14
CA TYR A 99 -0.45 2.68 -15.68
C TYR A 99 -1.50 3.58 -16.31
N LEU A 100 -2.13 4.39 -15.46
CA LEU A 100 -2.96 5.51 -15.85
C LEU A 100 -2.03 6.67 -16.19
N GLY A 101 -2.47 7.50 -17.14
CA GLY A 101 -1.67 8.42 -17.95
C GLY A 101 -0.79 9.43 -17.20
N PRO A 102 -0.21 10.40 -17.92
CA PRO A 102 0.54 11.47 -17.28
C PRO A 102 -0.40 12.31 -16.43
N LEU A 103 -0.20 12.26 -15.13
CA LEU A 103 -0.90 13.05 -14.13
C LEU A 103 0.07 14.04 -13.51
N ILE A 104 -0.46 15.04 -12.84
CA ILE A 104 0.28 16.15 -12.27
C ILE A 104 0.20 16.11 -10.76
N VAL A 105 1.33 16.22 -10.07
CA VAL A 105 1.36 16.36 -8.61
C VAL A 105 1.00 17.80 -8.22
N VAL A 106 0.01 17.95 -7.35
CA VAL A 106 -0.43 19.25 -6.81
C VAL A 106 0.24 19.54 -5.48
N SER A 107 0.13 18.63 -4.53
CA SER A 107 0.78 18.76 -3.22
C SER A 107 0.88 17.40 -2.54
N ARG A 108 1.59 17.37 -1.41
CA ARG A 108 1.77 16.17 -0.58
C ARG A 108 1.06 16.37 0.75
N ASN A 109 0.26 15.38 1.14
CA ASN A 109 -0.44 15.42 2.42
C ASN A 109 0.49 15.09 3.60
N LYS A 110 0.01 15.28 4.83
CA LYS A 110 0.78 14.97 6.05
C LYS A 110 1.13 13.48 6.19
N GLY A 111 0.34 12.60 5.58
CA GLY A 111 0.57 11.15 5.54
C GLY A 111 1.60 10.69 4.50
N GLY A 112 2.10 11.61 3.67
CA GLY A 112 3.07 11.32 2.61
C GLY A 112 2.46 10.79 1.30
N ALA A 113 1.14 10.76 1.16
CA ALA A 113 0.42 10.54 -0.08
C ALA A 113 0.32 11.84 -0.90
N TYR A 114 0.11 11.70 -2.20
CA TYR A 114 0.11 12.82 -3.14
C TYR A 114 -1.29 13.15 -3.62
N ILE A 115 -1.60 14.43 -3.68
CA ILE A 115 -2.78 14.96 -4.32
C ILE A 115 -2.41 15.21 -5.78
N ILE A 116 -3.22 14.67 -6.69
CA ILE A 116 -2.88 14.59 -8.10
C ILE A 116 -4.05 15.10 -8.92
N CYS A 117 -3.75 15.79 -10.01
CA CYS A 117 -4.74 16.17 -11.00
C CYS A 117 -4.42 15.60 -12.39
N GLU A 118 -5.46 15.46 -13.19
CA GLU A 118 -5.31 15.23 -14.62
C GLU A 118 -4.76 16.48 -15.32
N LEU A 119 -4.30 16.30 -16.56
CA LEU A 119 -3.80 17.40 -17.40
C LEU A 119 -4.85 18.50 -17.64
N HIS A 120 -6.14 18.13 -17.61
CA HIS A 120 -7.24 19.06 -17.76
C HIS A 120 -7.62 19.78 -16.46
N ARG A 121 -6.81 19.64 -15.41
CA ARG A 121 -6.93 20.29 -14.08
C ARG A 121 -7.99 19.71 -13.14
N ALA A 122 -8.70 18.65 -13.51
CA ALA A 122 -9.51 17.92 -12.55
C ALA A 122 -8.63 17.18 -11.56
N VAL A 123 -8.80 17.49 -10.29
CA VAL A 123 -8.08 16.86 -9.19
C VAL A 123 -8.81 15.59 -8.78
N LEU A 124 -8.06 14.51 -8.58
CA LEU A 124 -8.59 13.26 -8.04
C LEU A 124 -9.12 13.50 -6.63
N HIS A 125 -10.32 13.00 -6.34
CA HIS A 125 -11.02 13.29 -5.09
C HIS A 125 -10.26 12.82 -3.83
N ARG A 126 -9.39 11.80 -3.95
CA ARG A 126 -8.64 11.23 -2.83
C ARG A 126 -7.12 11.29 -3.08
N PRO A 127 -6.30 11.47 -2.04
CA PRO A 127 -4.85 11.43 -2.16
C PRO A 127 -4.37 10.01 -2.47
N ILE A 128 -3.39 9.89 -3.35
CA ILE A 128 -2.86 8.62 -3.85
C ILE A 128 -1.56 8.26 -3.11
N ALA A 129 -1.45 7.01 -2.68
CA ALA A 129 -0.25 6.51 -2.00
C ALA A 129 1.01 6.63 -2.86
N ALA A 130 2.14 7.02 -2.25
CA ALA A 130 3.41 7.24 -2.94
C ALA A 130 3.91 6.01 -3.74
N PHE A 131 3.68 4.79 -3.25
CA PHE A 131 4.13 3.56 -3.92
C PHE A 131 3.38 3.27 -5.23
N ARG A 132 2.25 3.94 -5.48
CA ARG A 132 1.49 3.83 -6.72
C ARG A 132 2.02 4.75 -7.82
N LEU A 133 2.90 5.70 -7.49
CA LEU A 133 3.33 6.74 -8.41
C LEU A 133 4.73 6.47 -8.93
N PHE A 134 4.89 6.68 -10.24
CA PHE A 134 6.15 6.53 -10.94
C PHE A 134 6.44 7.81 -11.72
N PRO A 135 7.71 8.23 -11.84
CA PRO A 135 8.06 9.41 -12.64
C PRO A 135 7.63 9.22 -14.08
N TYR A 136 6.92 10.20 -14.63
CA TYR A 136 6.69 10.28 -16.07
C TYR A 136 7.84 11.08 -16.68
N PHE A 137 8.64 10.42 -17.53
CA PHE A 137 9.75 11.08 -18.23
C PHE A 137 9.21 11.92 -19.38
N ALA A 138 8.71 13.12 -19.06
CA ALA A 138 8.32 14.09 -20.07
C ALA A 138 9.55 14.68 -20.76
N CYS A 139 9.47 14.89 -22.07
CA CYS A 139 10.52 15.56 -22.82
C CYS A 139 10.62 17.06 -22.48
N GLN A 140 9.62 17.65 -21.82
CA GLN A 140 9.53 19.08 -21.47
C GLN A 140 8.83 19.27 -20.11
N ASN A 141 9.26 20.28 -19.34
CA ASN A 141 8.66 20.65 -18.05
C ASN A 141 7.47 21.60 -18.25
N ILE A 142 6.35 21.35 -17.57
CA ILE A 142 5.12 22.14 -17.67
C ILE A 142 4.85 22.82 -16.31
N PRO A 143 5.07 24.14 -16.18
CA PRO A 143 4.81 24.85 -14.94
C PRO A 143 3.30 24.97 -14.66
N LEU A 144 2.90 24.73 -13.41
CA LEU A 144 1.50 24.66 -13.01
C LEU A 144 1.10 25.75 -12.00
N PRO A 145 0.32 26.75 -12.43
CA PRO A 145 -0.20 27.77 -11.52
C PRO A 145 -1.38 27.23 -10.69
N THR A 146 -1.30 27.40 -9.37
CA THR A 146 -2.30 26.91 -8.39
C THR A 146 -3.68 27.55 -8.57
N SER A 147 -3.77 28.73 -9.17
CA SER A 147 -5.02 29.47 -9.39
C SER A 147 -5.96 28.84 -10.42
N VAL A 148 -5.55 27.73 -11.04
CA VAL A 148 -6.25 27.17 -12.21
C VAL A 148 -6.71 25.74 -12.00
N LEU A 149 -6.70 25.24 -10.76
CA LEU A 149 -7.23 23.93 -10.42
C LEU A 149 -8.76 23.96 -10.38
N ASP A 150 -9.40 22.84 -10.70
CA ASP A 150 -10.86 22.70 -10.72
C ASP A 150 -11.47 22.49 -9.31
N ILE A 151 -10.68 22.72 -8.24
CA ILE A 151 -11.08 22.50 -6.85
C ILE A 151 -10.85 23.75 -6.02
N ASP A 152 -11.81 24.03 -5.12
CA ASP A 152 -11.71 25.08 -4.11
C ASP A 152 -10.52 24.87 -3.17
N THR A 153 -9.82 25.96 -2.85
CA THR A 153 -8.67 25.96 -1.91
C THR A 153 -8.99 25.35 -0.54
N LYS A 154 -10.25 25.43 -0.08
CA LYS A 154 -10.70 24.79 1.16
C LYS A 154 -10.65 23.27 1.06
N ARG A 155 -11.15 22.70 -0.04
CA ARG A 155 -11.18 21.25 -0.26
C ARG A 155 -9.77 20.70 -0.41
N LEU A 156 -8.89 21.44 -1.08
CA LEU A 156 -7.47 21.09 -1.17
C LEU A 156 -6.82 20.98 0.22
N ARG A 157 -7.09 21.92 1.13
CA ARG A 157 -6.59 21.87 2.52
C ARG A 157 -7.13 20.68 3.30
N GLU A 158 -8.39 20.29 3.07
CA GLU A 158 -8.96 19.09 3.68
C GLU A 158 -8.20 17.83 3.23
N MET A 159 -7.89 17.72 1.94
CA MET A 159 -7.11 16.62 1.39
C MET A 159 -5.66 16.58 1.92
N GLU A 160 -5.05 17.75 2.16
CA GLU A 160 -3.72 17.83 2.79
C GLU A 160 -3.72 17.37 4.24
N ALA A 161 -4.84 17.56 4.95
CA ALA A 161 -5.03 17.13 6.32
C ALA A 161 -5.40 15.64 6.44
N ASP A 162 -5.99 15.05 5.40
CA ASP A 162 -6.28 13.62 5.36
C ASP A 162 -4.99 12.80 5.39
N THR A 163 -4.92 11.81 6.27
CA THR A 163 -3.76 10.92 6.44
C THR A 163 -4.00 9.57 5.77
N THR A 164 -5.23 9.26 5.38
CA THR A 164 -5.59 7.99 4.76
C THR A 164 -5.38 8.04 3.25
N PRO A 165 -4.46 7.24 2.68
CA PRO A 165 -4.32 7.15 1.24
C PRO A 165 -5.46 6.34 0.62
N ASP A 166 -5.78 6.65 -0.64
CA ASP A 166 -6.69 5.83 -1.43
C ASP A 166 -5.99 4.57 -1.93
N ASP A 167 -6.25 3.45 -1.25
CA ASP A 167 -5.81 2.11 -1.66
C ASP A 167 -6.92 1.31 -2.35
N GLU A 168 -8.12 1.88 -2.46
CA GLU A 168 -9.30 1.27 -3.11
C GLU A 168 -9.11 1.22 -4.64
N ALA A 169 -9.45 0.08 -5.23
CA ALA A 169 -9.42 -0.15 -6.66
C ALA A 169 -10.61 0.54 -7.34
N LEU A 170 -10.36 1.45 -8.29
CA LEU A 170 -11.44 2.01 -9.11
C LEU A 170 -12.04 0.91 -9.99
N PRO A 171 -13.36 0.64 -9.92
CA PRO A 171 -14.03 -0.23 -10.88
C PRO A 171 -13.90 0.37 -12.28
N ILE A 172 -13.45 -0.44 -13.24
CA ILE A 172 -13.53 -0.09 -14.66
C ILE A 172 -14.74 -0.84 -15.18
N ASP A 173 -15.85 -0.13 -15.33
CA ASP A 173 -16.99 -0.58 -16.13
C ASP A 173 -16.55 -0.46 -17.59
N PHE A 174 -15.96 -1.54 -18.11
CA PHE A 174 -15.66 -1.67 -19.53
C PHE A 174 -16.96 -2.18 -20.17
N GLU A 175 -17.81 -1.28 -20.64
CA GLU A 175 -18.86 -1.68 -21.58
C GLU A 175 -18.15 -2.11 -22.87
N PRO A 176 -18.22 -3.40 -23.25
CA PRO A 176 -17.69 -3.82 -24.54
C PRO A 176 -18.56 -3.17 -25.62
N GLU A 177 -17.93 -2.39 -26.50
CA GLU A 177 -18.53 -1.99 -27.77
C GLU A 177 -18.99 -3.27 -28.49
N GLU A 178 -20.30 -3.41 -28.69
CA GLU A 178 -20.86 -4.48 -29.49
C GLU A 178 -20.41 -4.26 -30.94
N ASP A 179 -19.55 -5.14 -31.45
CA ASP A 179 -19.22 -5.18 -32.88
C ASP A 179 -20.51 -5.43 -33.66
N GLU A 180 -21.10 -4.36 -34.23
CA GLU A 180 -22.16 -4.46 -35.23
C GLU A 180 -21.60 -5.23 -36.44
N ASN A 181 -21.98 -6.50 -36.55
CA ASN A 181 -21.74 -7.33 -37.71
C ASN A 181 -22.67 -6.89 -38.85
N PRO A 182 -22.19 -6.35 -39.98
CA PRO A 182 -23.03 -6.19 -41.15
C PRO A 182 -23.07 -7.53 -41.90
N GLU A 183 -24.05 -8.37 -41.57
CA GLU A 183 -24.58 -9.32 -42.54
C GLU A 183 -25.46 -8.56 -43.53
N ALA A 184 -25.09 -8.60 -44.82
CA ALA A 184 -25.92 -8.55 -46.04
C ALA A 184 -24.93 -8.33 -47.24
N GLU A 185 -24.97 -8.98 -48.40
CA GLU A 185 -26.06 -9.61 -49.15
C GLU A 185 -25.50 -10.74 -50.03
N GLU A 186 -26.18 -11.89 -50.06
CA GLU A 186 -26.25 -12.74 -51.25
C GLU A 186 -27.02 -11.97 -52.32
N ASP A 187 -26.47 -11.78 -53.52
CA ASP A 187 -27.20 -12.02 -54.77
C ASP A 187 -26.32 -11.89 -56.04
N ASN A 188 -26.46 -12.93 -56.87
CA ASN A 188 -26.07 -13.14 -58.27
C ASN A 188 -24.70 -13.76 -58.61
#